data_AF-C5KH79-F1
#
_entry.id   AF-C5KH79-F1
#
_cell.length_a   1.000
_cell.length_b   1.000
_cell.length_c   1.000
_cell.angle_alpha   90.00
_cell.angle_beta   90.00
_cell.angle_gamma   90.00
#
_symmetry.space_group_name_H-M   'P 1'
#
loop_
_entity.id
_entity.type
_entity.pdbx_description
1 polymer ?
#
loop_
_entity_poly.entity_id
_entity_poly.type
_entity_poly.pdbx_seq_one_letter_code
_entity_poly.pdbx_strand_id
1 'polypeptide(L)'
;MDYYKVTTPSGVDNTVTSMHDELCVTERRVLVRDPRYMAPEVLRLPVWQSQLGIDHRCDIYSFGVLLWELLTCRRAYAGFTNAQIRAYVGYGDGTLPHLCGSAPSEVRHLLDTCLDPNPANRPTFDSAIRRLTRLQGRMNTVAEDALISFMVGV
;
A
#
# COMPACT_ATOMS: atom_id res chain seq x y z
N MET A 1 -37.28 -10.72 -17.94
CA MET A 1 -37.05 -9.28 -17.71
C MET A 1 -38.36 -8.71 -17.27
N ASP A 2 -38.43 -8.18 -16.05
CA ASP A 2 -38.98 -6.84 -15.79
C ASP A 2 -38.80 -6.49 -14.31
N TYR A 3 -38.32 -5.27 -14.13
CA TYR A 3 -38.01 -4.57 -12.88
C TYR A 3 -39.22 -4.51 -11.93
N TYR A 4 -39.04 -4.89 -10.67
CA TYR A 4 -39.97 -4.56 -9.57
C TYR A 4 -39.16 -3.92 -8.43
N LYS A 5 -39.13 -2.59 -8.40
CA LYS A 5 -40.00 -1.70 -7.59
C LYS A 5 -39.55 -1.57 -6.14
N VAL A 6 -38.78 -0.51 -5.91
CA VAL A 6 -38.59 0.12 -4.59
C VAL A 6 -39.93 0.64 -4.10
N THR A 7 -40.37 0.16 -2.93
CA THR A 7 -41.45 0.79 -2.16
C THR A 7 -41.01 0.87 -0.71
N THR A 8 -40.68 2.06 -0.25
CA THR A 8 -40.42 2.38 1.16
C THR A 8 -41.73 2.58 1.90
N PRO A 9 -41.96 2.00 3.09
CA PRO A 9 -42.95 2.52 4.02
C PRO A 9 -42.30 3.63 4.87
N SER A 10 -42.95 4.78 4.80
CA SER A 10 -42.74 6.00 5.58
C SER A 10 -42.46 5.77 7.07
N GLY A 11 -41.34 6.29 7.52
CA GLY A 11 -40.99 6.57 8.92
C GLY A 11 -39.81 7.54 8.89
N VAL A 12 -40.10 8.81 9.12
CA VAL A 12 -39.14 9.93 9.09
C VAL A 12 -38.08 9.70 10.15
N ASP A 13 -36.81 9.67 9.76
CA ASP A 13 -35.74 10.24 10.59
C ASP A 13 -34.58 10.71 9.72
N ASN A 14 -34.24 11.97 9.94
CA ASN A 14 -33.30 12.76 9.18
C ASN A 14 -31.89 12.50 9.68
N THR A 15 -31.09 11.72 8.95
CA THR A 15 -29.63 11.87 8.99
C THR A 15 -29.07 11.60 7.60
N VAL A 16 -28.63 12.68 6.92
CA VAL A 16 -27.75 12.56 5.76
C VAL A 16 -26.38 12.14 6.29
N THR A 17 -26.22 10.87 6.67
CA THR A 17 -24.90 10.30 6.86
C THR A 17 -24.37 9.94 5.49
N SER A 18 -23.64 10.91 4.93
CA SER A 18 -22.50 10.75 4.03
C SER A 18 -22.20 9.30 3.66
N MET A 19 -22.58 8.95 2.42
CA MET A 19 -22.05 7.87 1.57
C MET A 19 -20.89 7.10 2.20
N HIS A 20 -21.19 6.04 2.91
CA HIS A 20 -20.17 5.09 3.33
C HIS A 20 -19.73 4.28 2.11
N ASP A 21 -18.43 4.38 1.83
CA ASP A 21 -17.60 3.49 1.01
C ASP A 21 -18.30 2.16 0.70
N GLU A 22 -18.43 1.82 -0.60
CA GLU A 22 -18.86 0.49 -1.06
C GLU A 22 -18.02 -0.60 -0.40
N LEU A 23 -18.51 -1.11 0.73
CA LEU A 23 -17.99 -2.26 1.45
C LEU A 23 -18.55 -3.50 0.76
N CYS A 24 -17.67 -4.31 0.15
CA CYS A 24 -18.03 -5.65 -0.27
C CYS A 24 -18.28 -6.51 0.98
N VAL A 25 -19.54 -6.67 1.35
CA VAL A 25 -19.98 -7.56 2.42
C VAL A 25 -20.09 -8.97 1.84
N THR A 26 -18.98 -9.72 1.85
CA THR A 26 -19.04 -11.20 1.76
C THR A 26 -19.09 -11.76 3.17
N GLU A 27 -20.11 -12.55 3.47
CA GLU A 27 -20.40 -13.09 4.79
C GLU A 27 -19.15 -13.69 5.46
N ARG A 28 -18.77 -13.14 6.63
CA ARG A 28 -17.81 -13.68 7.62
C ARG A 28 -16.29 -13.64 7.38
N ARG A 29 -15.77 -12.64 6.69
CA ARG A 29 -14.44 -12.05 7.02
C ARG A 29 -14.32 -10.71 6.32
N VAL A 30 -14.39 -9.61 7.06
CA VAL A 30 -13.98 -8.32 6.53
C VAL A 30 -12.47 -8.42 6.32
N LEU A 31 -12.03 -8.73 5.10
CA LEU A 31 -10.64 -8.51 4.74
C LEU A 31 -10.51 -6.99 4.66
N VAL A 32 -10.13 -6.35 5.78
CA VAL A 32 -9.85 -4.92 5.80
C VAL A 32 -8.60 -4.71 4.97
N ARG A 33 -8.85 -4.35 3.72
CA ARG A 33 -7.88 -4.16 2.68
C ARG A 33 -7.60 -2.67 2.64
N ASP A 34 -6.48 -2.23 3.22
CA ASP A 34 -6.08 -0.82 3.18
C ASP A 34 -5.50 -0.49 1.79
N PRO A 35 -6.19 0.32 0.96
CA PRO A 35 -5.77 0.60 -0.40
C PRO A 35 -4.45 1.36 -0.51
N ARG A 36 -3.96 1.98 0.59
CA ARG A 36 -2.67 2.70 0.60
C ARG A 36 -1.49 1.80 0.26
N TYR A 37 -1.57 0.54 0.65
CA TYR A 37 -0.48 -0.42 0.48
C TYR A 37 -0.66 -1.29 -0.77
N MET A 38 -1.77 -1.15 -1.49
CA MET A 38 -2.06 -2.04 -2.61
C MET A 38 -1.37 -1.61 -3.87
N ALA A 39 -0.84 -2.60 -4.57
CA ALA A 39 -0.33 -2.43 -5.91
C ALA A 39 -1.44 -1.98 -6.89
N PRO A 40 -1.09 -1.21 -7.93
CA PRO A 40 -2.06 -0.66 -8.86
C PRO A 40 -2.89 -1.74 -9.57
N GLU A 41 -2.29 -2.88 -9.92
CA GLU A 41 -3.01 -4.01 -10.50
C GLU A 41 -4.04 -4.62 -9.54
N VAL A 42 -3.78 -4.58 -8.24
CA VAL A 42 -4.71 -5.07 -7.21
C VAL A 42 -5.89 -4.10 -7.03
N LEU A 43 -5.63 -2.80 -7.11
CA LEU A 43 -6.65 -1.75 -7.02
C LEU A 43 -7.60 -1.72 -8.22
N ARG A 44 -7.17 -2.21 -9.38
CA ARG A 44 -7.99 -2.30 -10.61
C ARG A 44 -8.94 -3.50 -10.61
N LEU A 45 -8.67 -4.52 -9.79
CA LEU A 45 -9.47 -5.74 -9.77
C LEU A 45 -10.77 -5.53 -8.98
N PRO A 46 -11.88 -6.15 -9.42
CA PRO A 46 -13.08 -6.23 -8.60
C PRO A 46 -12.79 -6.95 -7.28
N VAL A 47 -13.43 -6.51 -6.19
CA VAL A 47 -13.15 -7.02 -4.83
C VAL A 47 -13.32 -8.55 -4.75
N TRP A 48 -14.30 -9.11 -5.45
CA TRP A 48 -14.57 -10.55 -5.49
C TRP A 48 -13.59 -11.35 -6.36
N GLN A 49 -12.85 -10.70 -7.26
CA GLN A 49 -11.92 -11.37 -8.19
C GLN A 49 -10.47 -11.29 -7.72
N SER A 50 -10.22 -10.64 -6.58
CA SER A 50 -8.89 -10.44 -6.02
C SER A 50 -8.11 -11.72 -5.68
N GLN A 51 -8.71 -12.91 -5.68
CA GLN A 51 -7.95 -14.15 -5.47
C GLN A 51 -7.51 -14.84 -6.77
N LEU A 52 -8.04 -14.41 -7.93
CA LEU A 52 -7.68 -14.97 -9.23
C LEU A 52 -6.83 -13.95 -10.01
N GLY A 53 -5.53 -14.24 -10.14
CA GLY A 53 -4.62 -13.45 -10.99
C GLY A 53 -3.81 -12.37 -10.28
N ILE A 54 -3.78 -12.34 -8.94
CA ILE A 54 -2.81 -11.52 -8.21
C ILE A 54 -1.48 -12.27 -8.11
N ASP A 55 -0.42 -11.64 -8.63
CA ASP A 55 0.94 -12.13 -8.50
C ASP A 55 1.51 -11.78 -7.12
N HIS A 56 2.36 -12.66 -6.54
CA HIS A 56 3.08 -12.44 -5.27
C HIS A 56 3.90 -11.14 -5.26
N ARG A 57 4.18 -10.58 -6.44
CA ARG A 57 4.83 -9.28 -6.61
C ARG A 57 3.99 -8.10 -6.14
N CYS A 58 2.69 -8.27 -5.85
CA CYS A 58 1.90 -7.24 -5.17
C CYS A 58 2.42 -6.97 -3.76
N ASP A 59 2.93 -7.98 -3.07
CA ASP A 59 3.46 -7.86 -1.71
C ASP A 59 4.77 -7.05 -1.69
N ILE A 60 5.51 -7.07 -2.81
CA ILE A 60 6.74 -6.27 -2.98
C ILE A 60 6.41 -4.78 -3.13
N TYR A 61 5.28 -4.46 -3.77
CA TYR A 61 4.78 -3.09 -3.81
C TYR A 61 4.37 -2.61 -2.41
N SER A 62 3.61 -3.43 -1.67
CA SER A 62 3.24 -3.14 -0.28
C SER A 62 4.48 -2.90 0.60
N PHE A 63 5.51 -3.71 0.42
CA PHE A 63 6.82 -3.53 1.06
C PHE A 63 7.48 -2.20 0.66
N GLY A 64 7.43 -1.82 -0.61
CA GLY A 64 7.92 -0.52 -1.08
C GLY A 64 7.22 0.66 -0.40
N VAL A 65 5.89 0.60 -0.26
CA VAL A 65 5.12 1.65 0.45
C VAL A 65 5.57 1.74 1.91
N LEU A 66 5.70 0.61 2.60
CA LEU A 66 6.19 0.57 3.98
C LEU A 66 7.62 1.12 4.09
N LEU A 67 8.50 0.74 3.17
CA LEU A 67 9.87 1.25 3.14
C LEU A 67 9.91 2.77 2.97
N TRP A 68 9.04 3.34 2.12
CA TRP A 68 8.91 4.79 1.98
C TRP A 68 8.40 5.45 3.27
N GLU A 69 7.39 4.87 3.94
CA GLU A 69 6.89 5.39 5.22
C GLU A 69 7.99 5.39 6.29
N LEU A 70 8.80 4.33 6.36
CA LEU A 70 9.94 4.24 7.28
C LEU A 70 11.03 5.26 6.99
N LEU A 71 11.36 5.46 5.70
CA LEU A 71 12.41 6.40 5.28
C LEU A 71 12.01 7.87 5.44
N THR A 72 10.71 8.17 5.34
CA THR A 72 10.20 9.55 5.40
C THR A 72 9.56 9.89 6.74
N CYS A 73 9.29 8.89 7.59
CA CYS A 73 8.48 8.99 8.80
C CYS A 73 7.11 9.65 8.55
N ARG A 74 6.54 9.45 7.36
CA ARG A 74 5.26 10.01 6.93
C ARG A 74 4.30 8.91 6.53
N ARG A 75 3.01 9.19 6.69
CA ARG A 75 1.95 8.29 6.25
C ARG A 75 1.73 8.37 4.75
N ALA A 76 1.75 7.24 4.07
CA ALA A 76 1.48 7.12 2.65
C ALA A 76 0.07 7.65 2.32
N TYR A 77 -0.01 8.52 1.31
CA TYR A 77 -1.25 9.14 0.85
C TYR A 77 -2.06 9.79 1.99
N ALA A 78 -1.37 10.45 2.93
CA ALA A 78 -2.02 11.19 4.02
C ALA A 78 -3.02 12.21 3.45
N GLY A 79 -4.24 12.21 3.99
CA GLY A 79 -5.33 13.09 3.54
C GLY A 79 -6.15 12.56 2.35
N PHE A 80 -5.74 11.47 1.70
CA PHE A 80 -6.52 10.86 0.62
C PHE A 80 -7.57 9.89 1.19
N THR A 81 -8.75 9.88 0.56
CA THR A 81 -9.79 8.87 0.79
C THR A 81 -9.45 7.57 0.04
N ASN A 82 -10.09 6.46 0.43
CA ASN A 82 -9.90 5.17 -0.22
C ASN A 82 -10.21 5.21 -1.73
N ALA A 83 -11.28 5.93 -2.11
CA ALA A 83 -11.65 6.13 -3.51
C ALA A 83 -10.61 6.97 -4.27
N GLN A 84 -10.07 8.02 -3.64
CA GLN A 84 -9.02 8.85 -4.25
C GLN A 84 -7.73 8.06 -4.48
N ILE A 85 -7.34 7.20 -3.54
CA ILE A 85 -6.16 6.33 -3.69
C ILE A 85 -6.37 5.36 -4.86
N ARG A 86 -7.54 4.70 -4.91
CA ARG A 86 -7.90 3.82 -6.03
C ARG A 86 -7.83 4.53 -7.38
N ALA A 87 -8.37 5.75 -7.48
CA ALA A 87 -8.31 6.53 -8.70
C ALA A 87 -6.86 6.94 -9.06
N TYR A 88 -6.12 7.49 -8.10
CA TYR A 88 -4.77 8.05 -8.31
C TYR A 88 -3.73 6.98 -8.62
N VAL A 89 -3.69 5.90 -7.84
CA VAL A 89 -2.69 4.82 -7.98
C VAL A 89 -3.17 3.76 -8.95
N GLY A 90 -4.43 3.34 -8.83
CA GLY A 90 -4.99 2.26 -9.64
C GLY A 90 -5.19 2.70 -11.09
N TYR A 91 -5.86 3.83 -11.32
CA TYR A 91 -6.23 4.25 -12.69
C TYR A 91 -5.40 5.42 -13.23
N GLY A 92 -4.59 6.06 -12.38
CA GLY A 92 -3.64 7.10 -12.76
C GLY A 92 -2.20 6.60 -12.82
N ASP A 93 -1.28 7.55 -12.96
CA ASP A 93 0.17 7.41 -12.87
C ASP A 93 0.71 7.82 -11.48
N GLY A 94 -0.19 7.88 -10.49
CA GLY A 94 0.11 8.39 -9.18
C GLY A 94 1.06 7.50 -8.39
N THR A 95 2.18 8.07 -7.96
CA THR A 95 3.17 7.42 -7.09
C THR A 95 3.44 8.25 -5.84
N LEU A 96 4.12 7.65 -4.86
CA LEU A 96 4.59 8.35 -3.68
C LEU A 96 5.67 9.38 -4.05
N PRO A 97 5.77 10.51 -3.32
CA PRO A 97 6.82 11.50 -3.54
C PRO A 97 8.22 10.88 -3.48
N HIS A 98 9.12 11.32 -4.36
CA HIS A 98 10.52 10.89 -4.31
C HIS A 98 11.17 11.23 -2.96
N LEU A 99 12.09 10.38 -2.52
CA LEU A 99 12.89 10.62 -1.34
C LEU A 99 13.73 11.90 -1.50
N CYS A 100 13.99 12.58 -0.38
CA CYS A 100 14.83 13.78 -0.34
C CYS A 100 16.22 13.52 -0.96
N GLY A 101 16.86 14.56 -1.50
CA GLY A 101 18.16 14.46 -2.16
C GLY A 101 19.31 13.93 -1.29
N SER A 102 19.16 13.94 0.03
CA SER A 102 20.11 13.35 0.98
C SER A 102 20.08 11.81 1.02
N ALA A 103 19.04 11.17 0.49
CA ALA A 103 18.94 9.72 0.47
C ALA A 103 19.95 9.10 -0.53
N PRO A 104 20.69 8.04 -0.13
CA PRO A 104 21.59 7.32 -1.03
C PRO A 104 20.87 6.91 -2.32
N SER A 105 21.54 7.06 -3.46
CA SER A 105 20.98 6.72 -4.78
C SER A 105 20.53 5.26 -4.86
N GLU A 106 21.25 4.37 -4.19
CA GLU A 106 20.94 2.94 -4.15
C GLU A 106 19.62 2.64 -3.39
N VAL A 107 19.32 3.40 -2.34
CA VAL A 107 18.05 3.32 -1.58
C VAL A 107 16.89 3.81 -2.44
N ARG A 108 17.07 4.97 -3.11
CA ARG A 108 16.10 5.51 -4.06
C ARG A 108 15.78 4.51 -5.16
N HIS A 109 16.82 3.96 -5.79
CA HIS A 109 16.67 2.96 -6.84
C HIS A 109 16.00 1.67 -6.34
N LEU A 110 16.25 1.24 -5.09
CA LEU A 110 15.53 0.10 -4.51
C LEU A 110 14.04 0.41 -4.37
N LEU A 111 13.73 1.55 -3.77
CA LEU A 111 12.36 1.98 -3.58
C LEU A 111 11.60 2.10 -4.91
N ASP A 112 12.19 2.78 -5.91
CA ASP A 112 11.59 2.98 -7.23
C ASP A 112 11.29 1.63 -7.89
N THR A 113 12.22 0.66 -7.81
CA THR A 113 11.98 -0.69 -8.37
C THR A 113 10.89 -1.47 -7.61
N CYS A 114 10.73 -1.27 -6.30
CA CYS A 114 9.66 -1.91 -5.53
C CYS A 114 8.28 -1.30 -5.86
N LEU A 115 8.23 0.01 -6.10
CA LEU A 115 7.01 0.78 -6.39
C LEU A 115 6.67 0.83 -7.89
N ASP A 116 7.35 0.05 -8.73
CA ASP A 116 7.11 0.06 -10.17
C ASP A 116 5.65 -0.38 -10.48
N PRO A 117 4.90 0.37 -11.32
CA PRO A 117 3.54 0.03 -11.68
C PRO A 117 3.42 -1.33 -12.38
N ASN A 118 4.46 -1.76 -13.09
CA ASN A 118 4.53 -3.06 -13.73
C ASN A 118 5.11 -4.11 -12.76
N PRO A 119 4.34 -5.14 -12.36
CA PRO A 119 4.83 -6.21 -11.50
C PRO A 119 6.10 -6.88 -12.04
N ALA A 120 6.25 -6.98 -13.37
CA ALA A 120 7.41 -7.62 -13.99
C ALA A 120 8.75 -6.94 -13.66
N ASN A 121 8.74 -5.62 -13.43
CA ASN A 121 9.91 -4.81 -13.12
C ASN A 121 10.30 -4.85 -11.64
N ARG A 122 9.39 -5.33 -10.78
CA ARG A 122 9.64 -5.42 -9.35
C ARG A 122 10.68 -6.50 -9.06
N PRO A 123 11.62 -6.26 -8.13
CA PRO A 123 12.60 -7.26 -7.71
C PRO A 123 11.89 -8.41 -6.99
N THR A 124 12.50 -9.59 -6.91
CA THR A 124 12.05 -10.61 -5.96
C THR A 124 12.29 -10.15 -4.52
N PHE A 125 11.52 -10.66 -3.56
CA PHE A 125 11.75 -10.36 -2.13
C PHE A 125 13.19 -10.63 -1.71
N ASP A 126 13.71 -11.79 -2.08
CA ASP A 126 15.09 -12.20 -1.80
C ASP A 126 16.13 -11.21 -2.39
N SER A 127 15.88 -10.68 -3.58
CA SER A 127 16.71 -9.60 -4.17
C SER A 127 16.56 -8.27 -3.42
N ALA A 128 15.34 -7.89 -3.05
CA ALA A 128 15.07 -6.67 -2.28
C ALA A 128 15.75 -6.69 -0.91
N ILE A 129 15.64 -7.80 -0.17
CA ILE A 129 16.28 -7.99 1.13
C ILE A 129 17.80 -7.95 1.00
N ARG A 130 18.40 -8.68 0.05
CA ARG A 130 19.86 -8.61 -0.18
C ARG A 130 20.35 -7.19 -0.43
N ARG A 131 19.61 -6.42 -1.24
CA ARG A 131 19.95 -5.02 -1.54
C ARG A 131 19.85 -4.17 -0.28
N LEU A 132 18.78 -4.32 0.50
CA LEU A 132 18.59 -3.60 1.75
C LEU A 132 19.68 -3.93 2.79
N THR A 133 20.00 -5.21 3.01
CA THR A 133 21.05 -5.64 3.95
C THR A 133 22.41 -5.08 3.56
N ARG A 134 22.74 -5.05 2.26
CA ARG A 134 23.99 -4.43 1.78
C ARG A 134 24.02 -2.93 2.09
N LEU A 135 22.89 -2.24 1.96
CA LEU A 135 22.78 -0.81 2.27
C LEU A 135 22.89 -0.55 3.77
N GLN A 136 22.22 -1.36 4.59
CA GLN A 136 22.31 -1.27 6.05
C GLN A 136 23.76 -1.44 6.52
N GLY A 137 24.49 -2.44 6.01
CA GLY A 137 25.89 -2.65 6.37
C GLY A 137 26.82 -1.47 6.02
N ARG A 138 26.40 -0.56 5.13
CA ARG A 138 27.12 0.68 4.78
C ARG A 138 26.64 1.89 5.56
N MET A 139 25.39 1.87 6.03
CA MET A 139 24.74 2.94 6.77
C MET A 139 24.90 2.80 8.28
N ASN A 140 25.27 1.61 8.77
CA ASN A 140 25.46 1.37 10.19
C ASN A 140 26.59 2.28 10.71
N THR A 141 26.16 3.34 11.36
CA THR A 141 26.94 4.21 12.22
C THR A 141 26.56 3.79 13.63
N VAL A 142 27.56 3.64 14.50
CA VAL A 142 27.63 3.34 15.96
C VAL A 142 26.32 3.35 16.79
N ALA A 143 25.29 4.11 16.41
CA ALA A 143 23.97 4.16 17.02
C ALA A 143 23.09 2.91 16.81
N GLU A 144 23.11 2.21 15.65
CA GLU A 144 22.32 0.96 15.54
C GLU A 144 22.98 -0.16 16.37
N ASP A 145 24.30 -0.21 16.44
CA ASP A 145 25.02 -1.13 17.34
C ASP A 145 24.68 -0.84 18.81
N ALA A 146 24.53 0.43 19.20
CA ALA A 146 24.12 0.82 20.55
C ALA A 146 22.64 0.50 20.83
N LEU A 147 21.75 0.67 19.84
CA LEU A 147 20.34 0.29 19.97
C LEU A 147 20.15 -1.23 19.98
N ILE A 148 20.92 -1.97 19.18
CA ILE A 148 20.91 -3.43 19.15
C ILE A 148 21.50 -3.97 20.46
N SER A 149 22.61 -3.41 20.97
CA SER A 149 23.14 -3.74 22.31
C SER A 149 22.11 -3.45 23.41
N PHE A 150 21.45 -2.30 23.37
CA PHE A 150 20.39 -1.96 24.33
C PHE A 150 19.18 -2.90 24.25
N MET A 151 18.76 -3.29 23.04
CA MET A 151 17.60 -4.18 22.83
C MET A 151 17.91 -5.66 23.08
N VAL A 152 19.16 -6.10 22.87
CA VAL A 152 19.59 -7.49 23.09
C VAL A 152 20.18 -7.67 24.50
N GLY A 153 20.46 -6.58 25.23
CA GLY A 153 20.93 -6.62 26.62
C GLY A 153 22.34 -7.18 26.78
N VAL A 154 23.21 -6.96 25.77
CA VAL A 154 24.65 -7.33 25.82
C VAL A 154 25.49 -6.09 26.05
#